data_AF-A0A6I4ZD94-F1
#
_entry.id   AF-A0A6I4ZD94-F1
#
_cell.length_a   1.000
_cell.length_b   1.000
_cell.length_c   1.000
_cell.angle_alpha   90.00
_cell.angle_beta   90.00
_cell.angle_gamma   90.00
#
_symmetry.space_group_name_H-M   'P 1'
#
loop_
_entity.id
_entity.type
_entity.pdbx_description
1 polymer ?
#
loop_
_entity_poly.entity_id
_entity_poly.type
_entity_poly.pdbx_seq_one_letter_code
_entity_poly.pdbx_strand_id
1 'polypeptide(L)'
;MRARETTGYEDYIAIKFYSNDVNVVLGMRDSEYDVRVTIGDRPLARSQAGDDIRYDAEGNSYLVVDQARMFNIVRLDEFGTHELKISSNSDDFELFTFSFGHYQRTPRKLAGITGWINSVPLALDDLRGKVVLVVFFSVACDDCIQVQPFIESWNRKYGSHGLTVIGIHIPQFEFEKRPDIVTRSLEAQGVTHAVGVDQDGSSARAFRNRSLPGMHLLDKDGFIRHVRLGPGGYTLMEQEIRHWLEDAGADLSGVAFMTQKELEPDPRTFALEDEIRRTRDIFLGSSHNDPEAPDPFFRQPEYSSQPGESFAYRDPGEHENHYVYLQGLWQSDEKSIVHARETAEYEDYVAFKMVGKKVAAILSNGDGTVQRVLITMDGLPVPSELAGEDVMYDTHGESYVKVDRPRAYQLIDLPEYASHDLKLWSKSTGLEVYTITFEANIFEPQPF
;
A
#
# COMPACT_ATOMS: atom_id res chain seq x y z
N MET A 1 34.80 -33.36 10.82
CA MET A 1 35.27 -34.67 10.30
C MET A 1 36.71 -34.48 9.80
N ARG A 2 37.58 -35.49 9.81
CA ARG A 2 38.98 -35.35 9.35
C ARG A 2 39.18 -36.08 8.03
N ALA A 3 39.84 -35.44 7.07
CA ALA A 3 40.27 -36.09 5.84
C ALA A 3 41.68 -36.68 5.99
N ARG A 4 42.05 -37.55 5.06
CA ARG A 4 43.42 -38.03 4.84
C ARG A 4 43.95 -37.37 3.57
N GLU A 5 45.28 -37.29 3.43
CA GLU A 5 45.89 -36.81 2.19
C GLU A 5 45.52 -37.75 1.03
N THR A 6 45.04 -37.17 -0.08
CA THR A 6 44.62 -37.89 -1.29
C THR A 6 45.17 -37.24 -2.54
N THR A 7 45.10 -37.91 -3.69
CA THR A 7 45.75 -37.42 -4.93
C THR A 7 44.80 -36.78 -5.95
N GLY A 8 43.48 -36.92 -5.79
CA GLY A 8 42.51 -36.54 -6.82
C GLY A 8 41.11 -36.14 -6.32
N TYR A 9 40.99 -35.57 -5.11
CA TYR A 9 39.71 -35.14 -4.52
C TYR A 9 38.64 -36.25 -4.46
N GLU A 10 39.09 -37.50 -4.37
CA GLU A 10 38.24 -38.70 -4.39
C GLU A 10 37.34 -38.84 -3.15
N ASP A 11 37.78 -38.27 -2.02
CA ASP A 11 37.03 -38.26 -0.77
C ASP A 11 36.15 -37.01 -0.70
N TYR A 12 34.84 -37.20 -0.48
CA TYR A 12 33.87 -36.11 -0.49
C TYR A 12 32.81 -36.21 0.62
N ILE A 13 32.26 -35.05 0.99
CA ILE A 13 31.04 -34.93 1.78
C ILE A 13 29.93 -34.53 0.82
N ALA A 14 28.88 -35.34 0.75
CA ALA A 14 27.68 -35.03 -0.02
C ALA A 14 26.49 -34.77 0.92
N ILE A 15 25.75 -33.70 0.66
CA ILE A 15 24.54 -33.36 1.40
C ILE A 15 23.45 -32.93 0.44
N LYS A 16 22.25 -33.50 0.61
CA LYS A 16 21.05 -32.94 -0.01
C LYS A 16 20.58 -31.75 0.81
N PHE A 17 20.35 -30.63 0.14
CA PHE A 17 19.86 -29.41 0.78
C PHE A 17 18.65 -28.88 0.03
N TYR A 18 17.82 -28.16 0.77
CA TYR A 18 16.65 -27.44 0.25
C TYR A 18 16.80 -25.97 0.60
N SER A 19 17.59 -25.27 -0.21
CA SER A 19 17.88 -23.83 -0.04
C SER A 19 18.31 -23.22 -1.37
N ASN A 20 18.43 -21.88 -1.41
CA ASN A 20 19.05 -21.19 -2.54
C ASN A 20 20.41 -20.59 -2.17
N ASP A 21 20.88 -20.71 -0.94
CA ASP A 21 22.21 -20.27 -0.52
C ASP A 21 22.80 -21.25 0.48
N VAL A 22 24.10 -21.53 0.36
CA VAL A 22 24.83 -22.43 1.24
C VAL A 22 26.14 -21.80 1.68
N ASN A 23 26.36 -21.80 2.99
CA ASN A 23 27.64 -21.45 3.58
C ASN A 23 28.21 -22.65 4.33
N VAL A 24 29.53 -22.69 4.47
CA VAL A 24 30.26 -23.73 5.20
C VAL A 24 31.29 -23.09 6.11
N VAL A 25 31.43 -23.60 7.33
CA VAL A 25 32.51 -23.20 8.24
C VAL A 25 33.63 -24.22 8.11
N LEU A 26 34.78 -23.75 7.61
CA LEU A 26 35.98 -24.54 7.39
C LEU A 26 37.12 -23.97 8.25
N GLY A 27 38.00 -24.85 8.73
CA GLY A 27 39.23 -24.51 9.44
C GLY A 27 40.46 -25.07 8.76
N MET A 28 41.63 -24.64 9.22
CA MET A 28 42.94 -25.12 8.78
C MET A 28 43.89 -25.21 9.98
N ARG A 29 44.96 -26.00 9.86
CA ARG A 29 46.00 -26.10 10.89
C ARG A 29 47.27 -25.38 10.48
N ASP A 30 47.96 -25.93 9.48
CA ASP A 30 49.34 -25.56 9.19
C ASP A 30 49.45 -24.89 7.81
N SER A 31 48.74 -25.39 6.80
CA SER A 31 48.85 -24.91 5.42
C SER A 31 47.51 -24.54 4.79
N GLU A 32 47.53 -23.60 3.84
CA GLU A 32 46.38 -23.32 2.98
C GLU A 32 46.09 -24.52 2.07
N TYR A 33 44.82 -24.74 1.75
CA TYR A 33 44.40 -25.80 0.86
C TYR A 33 43.14 -25.44 0.07
N ASP A 34 42.93 -26.16 -1.03
CA ASP A 34 41.78 -25.99 -1.91
C ASP A 34 40.66 -26.98 -1.54
N VAL A 35 39.41 -26.53 -1.69
CA VAL A 35 38.21 -27.38 -1.56
C VAL A 35 37.42 -27.30 -2.84
N ARG A 36 37.19 -28.43 -3.51
CA ARG A 36 36.28 -28.54 -4.66
C ARG A 36 34.84 -28.47 -4.18
N VAL A 37 34.01 -27.74 -4.92
CA VAL A 37 32.59 -27.60 -4.64
C VAL A 37 31.79 -27.88 -5.90
N THR A 38 30.77 -28.74 -5.82
CA THR A 38 29.92 -29.11 -6.96
C THR A 38 28.45 -29.21 -6.56
N ILE A 39 27.56 -29.02 -7.52
CA ILE A 39 26.14 -29.40 -7.40
C ILE A 39 25.89 -30.62 -8.29
N GLY A 40 25.39 -31.70 -7.68
CA GLY A 40 25.41 -33.02 -8.28
C GLY A 40 26.86 -33.47 -8.49
N ASP A 41 27.21 -33.76 -9.75
CA ASP A 41 28.57 -34.13 -10.17
C ASP A 41 29.22 -33.07 -11.07
N ARG A 42 28.72 -31.84 -11.03
CA ARG A 42 29.17 -30.76 -11.93
C ARG A 42 29.76 -29.58 -11.14
N PRO A 43 30.86 -28.98 -11.63
CA PRO A 43 31.31 -27.68 -11.17
C PRO A 43 30.16 -26.66 -11.17
N LEU A 44 30.15 -25.78 -10.18
CA LEU A 44 29.18 -24.69 -10.06
C LEU A 44 29.29 -23.79 -11.28
N ALA A 45 28.18 -23.53 -11.97
CA ALA A 45 28.15 -22.46 -12.95
C ALA A 45 28.49 -21.11 -12.27
N ARG A 46 29.00 -20.13 -13.02
CA ARG A 46 29.31 -18.80 -12.44
C ARG A 46 28.10 -18.10 -11.81
N SER A 47 26.90 -18.41 -12.30
CA SER A 47 25.64 -17.94 -11.70
C SER A 47 25.26 -18.67 -10.41
N GLN A 48 25.86 -19.83 -10.14
CA GLN A 48 25.60 -20.68 -8.98
C GLN A 48 26.65 -20.52 -7.86
N ALA A 49 27.74 -19.82 -8.15
CA ALA A 49 28.88 -19.64 -7.27
C ALA A 49 28.57 -18.65 -6.14
N GLY A 50 28.84 -19.09 -4.91
CA GLY A 50 28.96 -18.19 -3.78
C GLY A 50 30.20 -17.28 -3.88
N ASP A 51 30.27 -16.27 -3.03
CA ASP A 51 31.30 -15.20 -3.12
C ASP A 51 32.73 -15.72 -2.94
N ASP A 52 32.92 -16.87 -2.29
CA ASP A 52 34.24 -17.45 -2.04
C ASP A 52 34.70 -18.44 -3.14
N ILE A 53 33.87 -18.70 -4.15
CA ILE A 53 34.19 -19.67 -5.21
C ILE A 53 35.07 -19.04 -6.30
N ARG A 54 36.15 -19.75 -6.60
CA ARG A 54 37.11 -19.53 -7.69
C ARG A 54 37.01 -20.66 -8.71
N TYR A 55 37.69 -20.47 -9.84
CA TYR A 55 37.71 -21.41 -10.96
C TYR A 55 39.13 -21.62 -11.44
N ASP A 56 39.54 -22.88 -11.61
CA ASP A 56 40.84 -23.21 -12.21
C ASP A 56 40.80 -23.09 -13.74
N ALA A 57 41.94 -23.39 -14.39
CA ALA A 57 42.06 -23.31 -15.85
C ALA A 57 41.12 -24.27 -16.58
N GLU A 58 40.76 -25.38 -15.94
CA GLU A 58 39.85 -26.41 -16.43
C GLU A 58 38.37 -26.09 -16.16
N GLY A 59 38.08 -25.01 -15.43
CA GLY A 59 36.72 -24.56 -15.11
C GLY A 59 36.07 -25.24 -13.91
N ASN A 60 36.85 -25.97 -13.09
CA ASN A 60 36.35 -26.56 -11.86
C ASN A 60 36.23 -25.51 -10.76
N SER A 61 35.10 -25.52 -10.06
CA SER A 61 34.82 -24.63 -8.93
C SER A 61 35.53 -25.10 -7.66
N TYR A 62 36.23 -24.18 -7.02
CA TYR A 62 36.94 -24.43 -5.76
C TYR A 62 36.96 -23.19 -4.87
N LEU A 63 37.26 -23.33 -3.60
CA LEU A 63 37.60 -22.23 -2.70
C LEU A 63 38.95 -22.49 -2.04
N VAL A 64 39.65 -21.43 -1.64
CA VAL A 64 40.91 -21.51 -0.88
C VAL A 64 40.60 -21.31 0.60
N VAL A 65 41.00 -22.27 1.44
CA VAL A 65 40.93 -22.13 2.90
C VAL A 65 42.28 -21.65 3.40
N ASP A 66 42.35 -20.34 3.68
CA ASP A 66 43.54 -19.65 4.19
C ASP A 66 43.39 -19.21 5.66
N GLN A 67 42.21 -19.42 6.24
CA GLN A 67 41.89 -19.16 7.64
C GLN A 67 40.61 -19.87 8.04
N ALA A 68 40.42 -20.06 9.36
CA ALA A 68 39.18 -20.61 9.89
C ALA A 68 38.05 -19.56 9.89
N ARG A 69 37.04 -19.76 9.04
CA ARG A 69 35.87 -18.85 8.93
C ARG A 69 34.69 -19.51 8.23
N MET A 70 33.61 -18.75 8.08
CA MET A 70 32.50 -19.10 7.20
C MET A 70 32.83 -18.70 5.75
N PHE A 71 32.50 -19.58 4.81
CA PHE A 71 32.65 -19.41 3.38
C PHE A 71 31.28 -19.53 2.70
N ASN A 72 30.94 -18.60 1.80
CA ASN A 72 29.76 -18.66 0.96
C ASN A 72 30.09 -19.44 -0.33
N ILE A 73 29.50 -20.62 -0.48
CA ILE A 73 29.93 -21.60 -1.48
C ILE A 73 28.92 -21.85 -2.59
N VAL A 74 27.62 -21.65 -2.33
CA VAL A 74 26.57 -21.83 -3.33
C VAL A 74 25.58 -20.70 -3.21
N ARG A 75 25.14 -20.17 -4.36
CA ARG A 75 24.07 -19.20 -4.48
C ARG A 75 23.24 -19.48 -5.72
N LEU A 76 21.96 -19.75 -5.56
CA LEU A 76 21.03 -20.17 -6.61
C LEU A 76 19.91 -19.14 -6.76
N ASP A 77 19.45 -18.94 -8.00
CA ASP A 77 18.35 -18.02 -8.30
C ASP A 77 17.00 -18.56 -7.81
N GLU A 78 16.86 -19.89 -7.77
CA GLU A 78 15.64 -20.56 -7.35
C GLU A 78 15.88 -21.40 -6.10
N PHE A 79 14.88 -21.40 -5.21
CA PHE A 79 14.83 -22.28 -4.06
C PHE A 79 14.46 -23.69 -4.52
N GLY A 80 15.28 -24.66 -4.20
CA GLY A 80 15.10 -26.01 -4.72
C GLY A 80 15.87 -27.06 -3.96
N THR A 81 15.60 -28.32 -4.30
CA THR A 81 16.35 -29.45 -3.75
C THR A 81 17.55 -29.73 -4.64
N HIS A 82 18.74 -29.69 -4.03
CA HIS A 82 20.00 -29.92 -4.72
C HIS A 82 20.88 -30.86 -3.90
N GLU A 83 21.86 -31.48 -4.55
CA GLU A 83 22.91 -32.26 -3.88
C GLU A 83 24.20 -31.46 -3.97
N LEU A 84 24.72 -31.02 -2.83
CA LEU A 84 26.03 -30.38 -2.72
C LEU A 84 27.08 -31.46 -2.48
N LYS A 85 28.21 -31.42 -3.20
CA LYS A 85 29.40 -32.18 -2.83
C LYS A 85 30.58 -31.25 -2.64
N ILE A 86 31.32 -31.48 -1.56
CA ILE A 86 32.60 -30.83 -1.29
C ILE A 86 33.69 -31.88 -1.12
N SER A 87 34.86 -31.62 -1.69
CA SER A 87 36.01 -32.52 -1.62
C SER A 87 37.27 -31.74 -1.28
N SER A 88 38.13 -32.30 -0.45
CA SER A 88 39.48 -31.77 -0.18
C SER A 88 40.47 -32.92 -0.26
N ASN A 89 41.68 -32.62 -0.73
CA ASN A 89 42.81 -33.55 -0.75
C ASN A 89 43.82 -33.31 0.38
N SER A 90 43.54 -32.36 1.27
CA SER A 90 44.38 -31.98 2.40
C SER A 90 43.98 -32.70 3.69
N ASP A 91 44.97 -33.14 4.47
CA ASP A 91 44.79 -33.65 5.84
C ASP A 91 44.53 -32.55 6.89
N ASP A 92 44.71 -31.28 6.50
CA ASP A 92 44.30 -30.09 7.26
C ASP A 92 42.83 -29.71 7.07
N PHE A 93 42.07 -30.47 6.27
CA PHE A 93 40.65 -30.23 6.06
C PHE A 93 39.83 -30.42 7.34
N GLU A 94 39.29 -29.32 7.85
CA GLU A 94 38.39 -29.30 9.00
C GLU A 94 37.05 -28.66 8.63
N LEU A 95 36.00 -29.48 8.60
CA LEU A 95 34.62 -29.00 8.46
C LEU A 95 33.88 -29.03 9.79
N PHE A 96 33.28 -27.88 10.13
CA PHE A 96 32.51 -27.70 11.36
C PHE A 96 31.01 -27.78 11.12
N THR A 97 30.47 -26.95 10.22
CA THR A 97 29.02 -26.89 9.98
C THR A 97 28.70 -26.34 8.58
N PHE A 98 27.47 -26.62 8.14
CA PHE A 98 26.84 -25.93 7.01
C PHE A 98 25.73 -25.04 7.53
N SER A 99 25.53 -23.88 6.89
CA SER A 99 24.30 -23.11 7.02
C SER A 99 23.59 -23.03 5.67
N PHE A 100 22.28 -23.26 5.70
CA PHE A 100 21.43 -23.26 4.51
C PHE A 100 20.49 -22.07 4.62
N GLY A 101 20.74 -21.06 3.79
CA GLY A 101 20.01 -19.79 3.83
C GLY A 101 18.96 -19.71 2.72
N HIS A 102 17.87 -19.01 3.02
CA HIS A 102 17.05 -18.36 2.00
C HIS A 102 17.55 -16.92 1.87
N TYR A 103 18.71 -16.73 1.24
CA TYR A 103 19.20 -15.37 0.98
C TYR A 103 18.47 -14.84 -0.24
N GLN A 104 17.35 -14.14 0.01
CA GLN A 104 16.71 -13.35 -1.03
C GLN A 104 17.57 -12.11 -1.22
N ARG A 105 18.45 -12.13 -2.23
CA ARG A 105 19.05 -10.88 -2.72
C ARG A 105 17.93 -9.99 -3.20
N THR A 106 17.94 -8.72 -2.79
CA THR A 106 17.00 -7.77 -3.32
C THR A 106 17.22 -7.57 -4.81
N PRO A 107 16.18 -7.17 -5.56
CA PRO A 107 16.37 -6.53 -6.85
C PRO A 107 17.46 -5.44 -6.74
N ARG A 108 18.33 -5.34 -7.74
CA ARG A 108 19.36 -4.27 -7.77
C ARG A 108 18.76 -2.87 -7.89
N LYS A 109 17.55 -2.79 -8.46
CA LYS A 109 16.82 -1.55 -8.72
C LYS A 109 15.38 -1.70 -8.27
N LEU A 110 14.79 -0.60 -7.83
CA LEU A 110 13.34 -0.47 -7.66
C LEU A 110 12.73 -0.31 -9.06
N ALA A 111 11.88 -1.25 -9.46
CA ALA A 111 11.29 -1.33 -10.79
C ALA A 111 9.94 -0.58 -10.83
N GLY A 112 9.61 0.03 -11.98
CA GLY A 112 8.30 0.68 -12.17
C GLY A 112 8.10 1.99 -11.43
N ILE A 113 9.15 2.56 -10.81
CA ILE A 113 9.02 3.83 -10.09
C ILE A 113 8.84 4.99 -11.07
N THR A 114 7.67 5.59 -11.04
CA THR A 114 7.24 6.67 -11.95
C THR A 114 7.64 8.06 -11.46
N GLY A 115 7.87 8.20 -10.16
CA GLY A 115 8.23 9.46 -9.52
C GLY A 115 8.74 9.24 -8.09
N TRP A 116 9.41 10.26 -7.57
CA TRP A 116 9.96 10.27 -6.22
C TRP A 116 9.47 11.51 -5.47
N ILE A 117 9.14 11.31 -4.19
CA ILE A 117 8.71 12.33 -3.24
C ILE A 117 9.71 12.30 -2.07
N ASN A 118 10.01 13.46 -1.49
CA ASN A 118 11.01 13.66 -0.44
C ASN A 118 12.46 13.25 -0.78
N SER A 119 12.73 12.90 -2.04
CA SER A 119 14.07 12.51 -2.49
C SER A 119 14.20 12.63 -4.00
N VAL A 120 15.45 12.72 -4.47
CA VAL A 120 15.81 12.35 -5.84
C VAL A 120 15.70 10.83 -6.02
N PRO A 121 15.67 10.31 -7.27
CA PRO A 121 15.63 8.88 -7.50
C PRO A 121 16.74 8.12 -6.78
N LEU A 122 16.38 7.06 -6.06
CA LEU A 122 17.32 6.18 -5.38
C LEU A 122 17.38 4.81 -6.08
N ALA A 123 18.58 4.24 -6.16
CA ALA A 123 18.79 2.84 -6.50
C ALA A 123 19.36 2.09 -5.30
N LEU A 124 18.95 0.83 -5.11
CA LEU A 124 19.41 0.01 -3.98
C LEU A 124 20.90 -0.29 -4.03
N ASP A 125 21.50 -0.36 -5.22
CA ASP A 125 22.95 -0.51 -5.40
C ASP A 125 23.73 0.73 -4.91
N ASP A 126 23.16 1.94 -5.00
CA ASP A 126 23.81 3.17 -4.52
C ASP A 126 23.75 3.32 -2.99
N LEU A 127 22.99 2.45 -2.33
CA LEU A 127 22.80 2.45 -0.87
C LEU A 127 23.63 1.38 -0.16
N ARG A 128 24.55 0.70 -0.88
CA ARG A 128 25.53 -0.18 -0.25
C ARG A 128 26.34 0.58 0.81
N GLY A 129 26.65 -0.10 1.91
CA GLY A 129 27.21 0.50 3.11
C GLY A 129 26.18 1.03 4.10
N LYS A 130 24.88 1.09 3.73
CA LYS A 130 23.79 1.51 4.62
C LYS A 130 22.82 0.37 4.88
N VAL A 131 22.23 0.37 6.06
CA VAL A 131 21.06 -0.46 6.35
C VAL A 131 19.84 0.19 5.72
N VAL A 132 19.03 -0.57 4.97
CA VAL A 132 17.88 -0.02 4.24
C VAL A 132 16.59 -0.68 4.69
N LEU A 133 15.58 0.10 5.08
CA LEU A 133 14.23 -0.39 5.34
C LEU A 133 13.33 0.00 4.16
N VAL A 134 12.92 -0.98 3.36
CA VAL A 134 11.94 -0.79 2.28
C VAL A 134 10.54 -1.08 2.83
N VAL A 135 9.64 -0.11 2.73
CA VAL A 135 8.25 -0.22 3.21
C VAL A 135 7.30 -0.11 2.01
N PHE A 136 6.56 -1.16 1.72
CA PHE A 136 5.45 -1.14 0.77
C PHE A 136 4.18 -0.69 1.49
N PHE A 137 3.50 0.33 0.97
CA PHE A 137 2.29 0.89 1.58
C PHE A 137 1.36 1.51 0.53
N SER A 138 0.15 1.86 0.95
CA SER A 138 -0.78 2.73 0.20
C SER A 138 -1.17 3.91 1.08
N VAL A 139 -1.36 5.09 0.52
CA VAL A 139 -1.71 6.29 1.30
C VAL A 139 -3.11 6.23 1.93
N ALA A 140 -4.04 5.45 1.37
CA ALA A 140 -5.40 5.23 1.85
C ALA A 140 -5.59 3.93 2.64
N CYS A 141 -4.53 3.17 2.88
CA CYS A 141 -4.60 1.89 3.60
C CYS A 141 -4.60 2.14 5.12
N ASP A 142 -5.70 1.83 5.81
CA ASP A 142 -5.85 2.05 7.27
C ASP A 142 -4.68 1.48 8.08
N ASP A 143 -4.33 0.19 7.86
CA ASP A 143 -3.20 -0.45 8.55
C ASP A 143 -1.87 0.24 8.26
N CYS A 144 -1.69 0.78 7.06
CA CYS A 144 -0.48 1.48 6.66
C CYS A 144 -0.35 2.81 7.40
N ILE A 145 -1.45 3.54 7.50
CA ILE A 145 -1.53 4.81 8.23
C ILE A 145 -1.19 4.60 9.71
N GLN A 146 -1.72 3.53 10.32
CA GLN A 146 -1.45 3.18 11.71
C GLN A 146 0.02 2.79 11.97
N VAL A 147 0.71 2.23 10.97
CA VAL A 147 2.13 1.85 11.07
C VAL A 147 3.08 3.03 10.82
N GLN A 148 2.63 4.07 10.12
CA GLN A 148 3.47 5.19 9.68
C GLN A 148 4.26 5.90 10.81
N PRO A 149 3.68 6.19 12.00
CA PRO A 149 4.41 6.84 13.08
C PRO A 149 5.66 6.07 13.55
N PHE A 150 5.63 4.73 13.50
CA PHE A 150 6.75 3.86 13.85
C PHE A 150 7.89 4.00 12.86
N ILE A 151 7.56 3.98 11.57
CA ILE A 151 8.52 4.12 10.48
C ILE A 151 9.22 5.47 10.57
N GLU A 152 8.46 6.54 10.82
CA GLU A 152 9.01 7.89 11.00
C GLU A 152 9.86 8.02 12.27
N SER A 153 9.49 7.33 13.35
CA SER A 153 10.30 7.26 14.56
C SER A 153 11.67 6.61 14.28
N TRP A 154 11.69 5.47 13.59
CA TRP A 154 12.93 4.80 13.19
C TRP A 154 13.76 5.66 12.24
N ASN A 155 13.13 6.28 11.24
CA ASN A 155 13.79 7.18 10.31
C ASN A 155 14.51 8.32 11.04
N ARG A 156 13.84 8.98 12.01
CA ARG A 156 14.45 10.06 12.81
C ARG A 156 15.56 9.56 13.74
N LYS A 157 15.35 8.45 14.45
CA LYS A 157 16.31 7.96 15.46
C LYS A 157 17.58 7.40 14.83
N TYR A 158 17.41 6.64 13.75
CA TYR A 158 18.48 5.82 13.19
C TYR A 158 19.03 6.36 11.86
N GLY A 159 18.39 7.36 11.24
CA GLY A 159 18.84 7.93 9.97
C GLY A 159 20.27 8.45 9.99
N SER A 160 20.65 9.19 11.05
CA SER A 160 22.03 9.67 11.24
C SER A 160 23.04 8.57 11.60
N HIS A 161 22.56 7.37 11.91
CA HIS A 161 23.37 6.22 12.32
C HIS A 161 23.53 5.19 11.18
N GLY A 162 23.04 5.49 9.97
CA GLY A 162 23.23 4.64 8.80
C GLY A 162 21.97 3.95 8.29
N LEU A 163 20.80 4.19 8.89
CA LEU A 163 19.52 3.70 8.36
C LEU A 163 19.06 4.59 7.20
N THR A 164 18.58 3.98 6.13
CA THR A 164 17.83 4.66 5.07
C THR A 164 16.46 4.02 4.93
N VAL A 165 15.40 4.79 5.14
CA VAL A 165 14.02 4.32 4.94
C VAL A 165 13.55 4.72 3.54
N ILE A 166 12.97 3.77 2.80
CA ILE A 166 12.36 4.00 1.49
C ILE A 166 10.93 3.47 1.52
N GLY A 167 9.96 4.36 1.37
CA GLY A 167 8.57 4.00 1.13
C GLY A 167 8.35 3.71 -0.36
N ILE A 168 7.61 2.66 -0.68
CA ILE A 168 7.14 2.34 -2.02
C ILE A 168 5.62 2.39 -1.98
N HIS A 169 5.06 3.49 -2.48
CA HIS A 169 3.61 3.70 -2.56
C HIS A 169 3.04 2.88 -3.72
N ILE A 170 2.07 2.03 -3.41
CA ILE A 170 1.34 1.19 -4.36
C ILE A 170 -0.14 1.54 -4.26
N PRO A 171 -0.72 2.18 -5.29
CA PRO A 171 -2.12 2.60 -5.26
C PRO A 171 -3.07 1.38 -5.19
N GLN A 172 -4.00 1.39 -4.23
CA GLN A 172 -5.13 0.46 -4.15
C GLN A 172 -6.38 1.01 -4.84
N PHE A 173 -6.49 2.34 -4.91
CA PHE A 173 -7.56 3.07 -5.56
C PHE A 173 -7.01 4.03 -6.61
N GLU A 174 -7.83 4.42 -7.59
CA GLU A 174 -7.35 5.26 -8.69
C GLU A 174 -6.94 6.66 -8.25
N PHE A 175 -7.66 7.25 -7.30
CA PHE A 175 -7.30 8.57 -6.79
C PHE A 175 -5.88 8.57 -6.18
N GLU A 176 -5.38 7.41 -5.70
CA GLU A 176 -4.02 7.25 -5.18
C GLU A 176 -2.95 7.18 -6.28
N LYS A 177 -3.34 7.13 -7.56
CA LYS A 177 -2.39 7.26 -8.69
C LYS A 177 -2.02 8.71 -8.95
N ARG A 178 -2.84 9.66 -8.47
CA ARG A 178 -2.62 11.10 -8.69
C ARG A 178 -1.50 11.63 -7.79
N PRO A 179 -0.42 12.21 -8.35
CA PRO A 179 0.73 12.69 -7.57
C PRO A 179 0.37 13.76 -6.52
N ASP A 180 -0.61 14.61 -6.79
CA ASP A 180 -1.04 15.68 -5.88
C ASP A 180 -1.77 15.13 -4.65
N ILE A 181 -2.50 14.02 -4.79
CA ILE A 181 -3.16 13.33 -3.69
C ILE A 181 -2.10 12.65 -2.83
N VAL A 182 -1.23 11.85 -3.45
CA VAL A 182 -0.15 11.14 -2.74
C VAL A 182 0.73 12.12 -1.96
N THR A 183 1.15 13.23 -2.57
CA THR A 183 2.02 14.21 -1.90
C THR A 183 1.34 14.82 -0.67
N ARG A 184 0.09 15.29 -0.81
CA ARG A 184 -0.67 15.82 0.34
C ARG A 184 -0.90 14.77 1.42
N SER A 185 -1.15 13.54 1.00
CA SER A 185 -1.28 12.40 1.91
C SER A 185 -0.04 12.19 2.78
N LEU A 186 1.11 12.12 2.14
CA LEU A 186 2.38 11.95 2.81
C LEU A 186 2.71 13.14 3.73
N GLU A 187 2.44 14.37 3.30
CA GLU A 187 2.64 15.57 4.11
C GLU A 187 1.81 15.55 5.40
N ALA A 188 0.51 15.26 5.32
CA ALA A 188 -0.33 15.27 6.51
C ALA A 188 -0.15 14.04 7.41
N GLN A 189 0.33 12.92 6.87
CA GLN A 189 0.84 11.78 7.67
C GLN A 189 2.23 12.05 8.28
N GLY A 190 2.86 13.19 7.98
CA GLY A 190 4.19 13.55 8.51
C GLY A 190 5.32 12.68 7.96
N VAL A 191 5.17 12.14 6.75
CA VAL A 191 6.16 11.30 6.10
C VAL A 191 7.34 12.14 5.64
N THR A 192 8.53 11.82 6.13
CA THR A 192 9.77 12.57 5.81
C THR A 192 10.81 11.75 5.08
N HIS A 193 10.67 10.42 5.08
CA HIS A 193 11.55 9.54 4.33
C HIS A 193 11.27 9.57 2.82
N ALA A 194 12.20 9.04 2.03
CA ALA A 194 12.09 8.97 0.58
C ALA A 194 10.95 8.05 0.14
N VAL A 195 10.09 8.50 -0.78
CA VAL A 195 8.99 7.68 -1.31
C VAL A 195 9.09 7.56 -2.83
N GLY A 196 9.09 6.33 -3.33
CA GLY A 196 8.93 6.01 -4.76
C GLY A 196 7.49 5.60 -5.07
N VAL A 197 6.95 6.09 -6.19
CA VAL A 197 5.58 5.77 -6.64
C VAL A 197 5.59 4.61 -7.64
N ASP A 198 5.12 3.44 -7.21
CA ASP A 198 5.04 2.19 -7.99
C ASP A 198 3.60 1.97 -8.49
N GLN A 199 3.25 2.61 -9.60
CA GLN A 199 1.87 2.65 -10.14
C GLN A 199 1.32 1.28 -10.55
N ASP A 200 2.21 0.33 -10.89
CA ASP A 200 1.83 -0.97 -11.43
C ASP A 200 2.26 -2.15 -10.54
N GLY A 201 2.85 -1.88 -9.37
CA GLY A 201 3.29 -2.88 -8.40
C GLY A 201 4.54 -3.67 -8.83
N SER A 202 5.34 -3.16 -9.77
CA SER A 202 6.53 -3.84 -10.28
C SER A 202 7.60 -4.05 -9.21
N SER A 203 7.81 -3.07 -8.33
CA SER A 203 8.74 -3.22 -7.20
C SER A 203 8.21 -4.23 -6.18
N ALA A 204 6.91 -4.21 -5.87
CA ALA A 204 6.33 -5.22 -4.98
C ALA A 204 6.51 -6.65 -5.52
N ARG A 205 6.26 -6.88 -6.81
CA ARG A 205 6.51 -8.18 -7.45
C ARG A 205 7.97 -8.58 -7.36
N ALA A 206 8.89 -7.66 -7.63
CA ALA A 206 10.32 -7.92 -7.58
C ALA A 206 10.81 -8.30 -6.17
N PHE A 207 10.21 -7.70 -5.13
CA PHE A 207 10.44 -8.05 -3.73
C PHE A 207 9.63 -9.27 -3.25
N ARG A 208 8.75 -9.82 -4.08
CA ARG A 208 7.75 -10.84 -3.71
C ARG A 208 6.88 -10.40 -2.52
N ASN A 209 6.64 -9.10 -2.41
CA ASN A 209 5.78 -8.51 -1.38
C ASN A 209 4.31 -8.81 -1.70
N ARG A 210 3.53 -9.20 -0.68
CA ARG A 210 2.12 -9.60 -0.81
C ARG A 210 1.19 -8.97 0.23
N SER A 211 1.64 -7.92 0.89
CA SER A 211 0.91 -7.27 1.98
C SER A 211 1.24 -5.78 2.04
N LEU A 212 0.25 -4.97 2.38
CA LEU A 212 0.38 -3.55 2.72
C LEU A 212 -0.18 -3.39 4.15
N PRO A 213 0.61 -2.88 5.10
CA PRO A 213 2.02 -2.55 4.98
C PRO A 213 2.90 -3.81 4.85
N GLY A 214 4.01 -3.71 4.12
CA GLY A 214 5.02 -4.76 4.00
C GLY A 214 6.43 -4.20 4.16
N MET A 215 7.18 -4.65 5.16
CA MET A 215 8.49 -4.11 5.51
C MET A 215 9.60 -5.14 5.22
N HIS A 216 10.65 -4.70 4.53
CA HIS A 216 11.83 -5.51 4.18
C HIS A 216 13.08 -4.77 4.65
N LEU A 217 13.80 -5.34 5.60
CA LEU A 217 15.05 -4.80 6.13
C LEU A 217 16.23 -5.42 5.40
N LEU A 218 17.08 -4.58 4.84
CA LEU A 218 18.30 -4.94 4.14
C LEU A 218 19.53 -4.53 4.96
N ASP A 219 20.55 -5.38 4.97
CA ASP A 219 21.86 -5.02 5.53
C ASP A 219 22.67 -4.08 4.60
N LYS A 220 23.86 -3.70 5.07
CA LYS A 220 24.81 -2.85 4.32
C LYS A 220 25.25 -3.44 2.98
N ASP A 221 25.16 -4.76 2.79
CA ASP A 221 25.58 -5.43 1.56
C ASP A 221 24.39 -5.65 0.60
N GLY A 222 23.17 -5.24 1.01
CA GLY A 222 21.96 -5.31 0.22
C GLY A 222 21.18 -6.61 0.31
N PHE A 223 21.41 -7.43 1.34
CA PHE A 223 20.67 -8.66 1.55
C PHE A 223 19.47 -8.42 2.45
N ILE A 224 18.31 -9.00 2.11
CA ILE A 224 17.15 -8.98 3.00
C ILE A 224 17.48 -9.84 4.23
N ARG A 225 17.40 -9.23 5.42
CA ARG A 225 17.64 -9.87 6.72
C ARG A 225 16.37 -10.11 7.51
N HIS A 226 15.39 -9.24 7.36
CA HIS A 226 14.10 -9.39 8.03
C HIS A 226 12.96 -8.95 7.11
N VAL A 227 11.84 -9.68 7.17
CA VAL A 227 10.60 -9.33 6.45
C VAL A 227 9.43 -9.38 7.43
N ARG A 228 8.65 -8.30 7.47
CA ARG A 228 7.39 -8.23 8.20
C ARG A 228 6.26 -7.89 7.23
N LEU A 229 5.30 -8.80 7.12
CA LEU A 229 4.08 -8.59 6.35
C LEU A 229 2.93 -8.25 7.31
N GLY A 230 2.21 -7.17 7.02
CA GLY A 230 1.13 -6.65 7.85
C GLY A 230 1.60 -5.88 9.08
N PRO A 231 0.65 -5.26 9.80
CA PRO A 231 0.94 -4.44 10.98
C PRO A 231 1.52 -5.27 12.14
N GLY A 232 2.14 -4.60 13.11
CA GLY A 232 2.71 -5.20 14.33
C GLY A 232 4.18 -5.63 14.22
N GLY A 233 4.71 -6.17 15.32
CA GLY A 233 6.11 -6.62 15.40
C GLY A 233 7.13 -5.49 15.53
N TYR A 234 6.72 -4.29 15.94
CA TYR A 234 7.57 -3.09 15.93
C TYR A 234 8.79 -3.20 16.84
N THR A 235 8.66 -3.78 18.04
CA THR A 235 9.81 -4.00 18.94
C THR A 235 10.84 -4.91 18.30
N LEU A 236 10.40 -5.98 17.63
CA LEU A 236 11.30 -6.91 16.94
C LEU A 236 11.96 -6.23 15.74
N MET A 237 11.19 -5.49 14.94
CA MET A 237 11.73 -4.73 13.81
C MET A 237 12.80 -3.72 14.27
N GLU A 238 12.55 -2.99 15.36
CA GLU A 238 13.53 -2.07 15.92
C GLU A 238 14.80 -2.79 16.39
N GLN A 239 14.67 -3.97 17.02
CA GLN A 239 15.81 -4.78 17.41
C GLN A 239 16.66 -5.20 16.19
N GLU A 240 16.01 -5.64 15.11
CA GLU A 240 16.69 -6.01 13.86
C GLU A 240 17.37 -4.79 13.22
N ILE A 241 16.70 -3.64 13.14
CA ILE A 241 17.29 -2.39 12.65
C ILE A 241 18.58 -2.07 13.42
N ARG A 242 18.52 -2.09 14.75
CA ARG A 242 19.68 -1.78 15.59
C ARG A 242 20.80 -2.79 15.40
N HIS A 243 20.47 -4.08 15.36
CA HIS A 243 21.45 -5.14 15.18
C HIS A 243 22.24 -4.95 13.88
N TRP A 244 21.56 -4.71 12.76
CA TRP A 244 22.22 -4.52 11.46
C TRP A 244 22.96 -3.19 11.33
N LEU A 245 22.55 -2.16 12.09
CA LEU A 245 23.31 -0.90 12.18
C LEU A 245 24.60 -1.09 12.98
N GLU A 246 24.56 -1.80 14.10
CA GLU A 246 25.75 -2.14 14.89
C GLU A 246 26.71 -3.05 14.12
N ASP A 247 26.19 -4.03 13.37
CA ASP A 247 26.99 -4.86 12.43
C ASP A 247 27.65 -4.01 11.34
N ALA A 248 26.97 -2.95 10.88
CA ALA A 248 27.53 -1.96 9.96
C ALA A 248 28.49 -0.96 10.63
N GLY A 249 28.75 -1.07 11.94
CA GLY A 249 29.71 -0.27 12.69
C GLY A 249 29.13 0.98 13.38
N ALA A 250 27.81 1.12 13.47
CA ALA A 250 27.18 2.21 14.21
C ALA A 250 27.30 2.01 15.73
N ASP A 251 27.55 3.10 16.46
CA ASP A 251 27.43 3.11 17.93
C ASP A 251 26.03 3.60 18.33
N LEU A 252 25.23 2.68 18.88
CA LEU A 252 23.86 2.96 19.35
C LEU A 252 23.73 2.94 20.87
N SER A 253 24.84 2.94 21.61
CA SER A 253 24.85 2.84 23.08
C SER A 253 24.09 3.98 23.77
N GLY A 254 24.05 5.17 23.15
CA GLY A 254 23.30 6.33 23.62
C GLY A 254 21.88 6.47 23.04
N VAL A 255 21.45 5.60 22.12
CA VAL A 255 20.16 5.69 21.45
C VAL A 255 19.17 4.75 22.13
N ALA A 256 18.15 5.31 22.79
CA ALA A 256 17.11 4.51 23.44
C ALA A 256 16.14 3.89 22.41
N PHE A 257 15.61 2.71 22.75
CA PHE A 257 14.47 2.10 22.05
C PHE A 257 13.25 3.01 22.04
N MET A 258 12.29 2.73 21.16
CA MET A 258 10.97 3.37 21.22
C MET A 258 10.26 3.09 22.55
N THR A 259 9.73 4.16 23.13
CA THR A 259 8.92 4.13 24.34
C THR A 259 7.47 3.76 24.03
N GLN A 260 6.74 3.27 25.03
CA GLN A 260 5.31 2.95 24.89
C GLN A 260 4.43 4.16 24.52
N LYS A 261 4.89 5.38 24.82
CA LYS A 261 4.23 6.62 24.40
C LYS A 261 4.51 6.98 22.94
N GLU A 262 5.67 6.59 22.40
CA GLU A 262 5.96 6.64 20.96
C GLU A 262 5.27 5.50 20.19
N LEU A 263 4.66 4.53 20.91
CA LEU A 263 3.80 3.48 20.36
C LEU A 263 2.32 3.92 20.21
N GLU A 264 1.96 5.14 20.61
CA GLU A 264 0.64 5.73 20.38
C GLU A 264 0.69 6.60 19.11
N PRO A 265 -0.22 6.43 18.13
CA PRO A 265 -0.20 7.18 16.87
C PRO A 265 -0.33 8.70 17.10
N ASP A 266 0.38 9.51 16.28
CA ASP A 266 0.33 10.97 16.35
C ASP A 266 -1.10 11.45 16.06
N PRO A 267 -1.71 12.31 16.89
CA PRO A 267 -3.04 12.89 16.67
C PRO A 267 -3.22 13.57 15.30
N ARG A 268 -2.13 14.00 14.64
CA ARG A 268 -2.15 14.60 13.30
C ARG A 268 -2.29 13.58 12.17
N THR A 269 -1.95 12.32 12.39
CA THR A 269 -2.15 11.22 11.43
C THR A 269 -3.65 11.05 11.12
N PHE A 270 -4.52 11.38 12.07
CA PHE A 270 -5.97 11.37 11.90
C PHE A 270 -6.47 12.46 10.94
N ALA A 271 -5.73 13.56 10.73
CA ALA A 271 -6.17 14.63 9.82
C ALA A 271 -6.14 14.21 8.34
N LEU A 272 -5.35 13.20 7.98
CA LEU A 272 -5.36 12.62 6.63
C LEU A 272 -6.29 11.41 6.50
N GLU A 273 -6.42 10.59 7.55
CA GLU A 273 -7.55 9.66 7.61
C GLU A 273 -8.85 10.42 7.39
N ASP A 274 -9.01 11.63 7.95
CA ASP A 274 -10.19 12.48 7.72
C ASP A 274 -10.28 13.02 6.28
N GLU A 275 -9.20 13.21 5.51
CA GLU A 275 -9.31 13.60 4.08
C GLU A 275 -9.71 12.45 3.17
N ILE A 276 -9.22 11.25 3.44
CA ILE A 276 -9.52 10.03 2.67
C ILE A 276 -10.84 9.42 3.14
N ARG A 277 -11.20 9.56 4.41
CA ARG A 277 -12.52 9.23 4.93
C ARG A 277 -13.54 10.28 4.54
N ARG A 278 -13.21 11.57 4.42
CA ARG A 278 -14.17 12.58 3.97
C ARG A 278 -14.72 12.21 2.62
N THR A 279 -16.04 12.24 2.50
CA THR A 279 -16.68 12.00 1.22
C THR A 279 -16.25 13.10 0.25
N ARG A 280 -15.80 12.71 -0.94
CA ARG A 280 -15.47 13.63 -2.03
C ARG A 280 -16.75 14.17 -2.65
N ASP A 281 -16.69 15.33 -3.31
CA ASP A 281 -17.82 15.79 -4.13
C ASP A 281 -18.17 14.73 -5.18
N ILE A 282 -19.46 14.43 -5.30
CA ILE A 282 -20.01 13.41 -6.18
C ILE A 282 -20.71 14.09 -7.35
N PHE A 283 -20.27 13.80 -8.57
CA PHE A 283 -20.88 14.30 -9.80
C PHE A 283 -21.77 13.22 -10.41
N LEU A 284 -23.04 13.55 -10.67
CA LEU A 284 -24.04 12.57 -11.08
C LEU A 284 -24.28 12.55 -12.59
N GLY A 285 -23.64 13.42 -13.36
CA GLY A 285 -23.72 13.38 -14.83
C GLY A 285 -22.87 12.27 -15.45
N SER A 286 -23.31 11.75 -16.60
CA SER A 286 -22.57 10.71 -17.35
C SER A 286 -21.15 11.15 -17.77
N SER A 287 -20.92 12.46 -18.00
CA SER A 287 -19.60 13.01 -18.35
C SER A 287 -18.51 12.76 -17.29
N HIS A 288 -18.90 12.50 -16.04
CA HIS A 288 -17.99 12.23 -14.91
C HIS A 288 -17.99 10.76 -14.49
N ASN A 289 -18.71 9.89 -15.22
CA ASN A 289 -18.99 8.51 -14.84
C ASN A 289 -18.77 7.54 -16.01
N ASP A 290 -17.68 7.76 -16.74
CA ASP A 290 -17.22 6.86 -17.79
C ASP A 290 -16.89 5.47 -17.16
N PRO A 291 -17.45 4.35 -17.67
CA PRO A 291 -17.12 3.01 -17.17
C PRO A 291 -15.64 2.64 -17.32
N GLU A 292 -14.92 3.27 -18.25
CA GLU A 292 -13.48 3.12 -18.41
C GLU A 292 -12.70 4.13 -17.57
N ALA A 293 -13.36 5.17 -17.02
CA ALA A 293 -12.73 6.03 -16.03
C ALA A 293 -12.44 5.17 -14.79
N PRO A 294 -11.24 5.26 -14.24
CA PRO A 294 -10.84 4.29 -13.24
C PRO A 294 -11.44 4.49 -11.84
N ASP A 295 -12.31 5.50 -11.65
CA ASP A 295 -13.06 5.73 -10.40
C ASP A 295 -14.38 6.48 -10.64
N PRO A 296 -15.42 5.79 -11.17
CA PRO A 296 -16.75 6.36 -11.35
C PRO A 296 -17.49 6.47 -10.00
N PHE A 297 -18.45 7.38 -9.92
CA PHE A 297 -19.25 7.56 -8.70
C PHE A 297 -20.37 6.52 -8.56
N PHE A 298 -20.81 5.90 -9.66
CA PHE A 298 -21.79 4.82 -9.63
C PHE A 298 -21.11 3.45 -9.65
N ARG A 299 -21.52 2.59 -8.72
CA ARG A 299 -21.13 1.16 -8.69
C ARG A 299 -22.08 0.27 -9.50
N GLN A 300 -23.26 0.77 -9.85
CA GLN A 300 -24.28 0.03 -10.59
C GLN A 300 -23.88 -0.02 -12.09
N PRO A 301 -23.54 -1.20 -12.64
CA PRO A 301 -23.04 -1.32 -14.02
C PRO A 301 -24.06 -0.86 -15.08
N GLU A 302 -25.35 -0.86 -14.73
CA GLU A 302 -26.43 -0.38 -15.59
C GLU A 302 -26.31 1.11 -15.89
N TYR A 303 -25.75 1.89 -14.96
CA TYR A 303 -25.60 3.34 -15.12
C TYR A 303 -24.75 3.71 -16.35
N SER A 304 -23.61 3.03 -16.50
CA SER A 304 -22.66 3.31 -17.57
C SER A 304 -23.01 2.62 -18.90
N SER A 305 -23.90 1.63 -18.89
CA SER A 305 -24.25 0.85 -20.09
C SER A 305 -25.44 1.42 -20.87
N GLN A 306 -26.15 2.41 -20.32
CA GLN A 306 -27.37 2.98 -20.91
C GLN A 306 -27.42 4.52 -20.81
N PRO A 307 -26.44 5.25 -21.37
CA PRO A 307 -26.44 6.72 -21.30
C PRO A 307 -27.64 7.31 -22.06
N GLY A 308 -28.38 8.22 -21.42
CA GLY A 308 -29.53 8.92 -22.01
C GLY A 308 -30.83 8.12 -22.05
N GLU A 309 -30.85 6.86 -21.59
CA GLU A 309 -32.09 6.08 -21.45
C GLU A 309 -32.56 6.05 -19.99
N SER A 310 -33.87 5.99 -19.78
CA SER A 310 -34.45 5.79 -18.46
C SER A 310 -34.31 4.32 -18.06
N PHE A 311 -33.67 4.06 -16.93
CA PHE A 311 -33.44 2.71 -16.41
C PHE A 311 -33.97 2.56 -14.98
N ALA A 312 -34.47 1.36 -14.67
CA ALA A 312 -35.02 1.02 -13.36
C ALA A 312 -33.93 0.41 -12.47
N TYR A 313 -33.28 1.26 -11.67
CA TYR A 313 -32.20 0.89 -10.78
C TYR A 313 -32.71 0.21 -9.51
N ARG A 314 -31.86 -0.65 -8.94
CA ARG A 314 -32.08 -1.30 -7.65
C ARG A 314 -30.90 -1.01 -6.72
N ASP A 315 -31.20 -0.38 -5.59
CA ASP A 315 -30.23 -0.14 -4.51
C ASP A 315 -29.88 -1.50 -3.86
N PRO A 316 -28.58 -1.89 -3.81
CA PRO A 316 -28.15 -3.12 -3.13
C PRO A 316 -28.33 -3.07 -1.59
N GLY A 317 -28.51 -1.88 -1.02
CA GLY A 317 -28.74 -1.63 0.41
C GLY A 317 -27.46 -1.40 1.22
N GLU A 318 -26.33 -1.96 0.79
CA GLU A 318 -25.01 -1.62 1.35
C GLU A 318 -24.39 -0.48 0.54
N HIS A 319 -24.07 0.63 1.20
CA HIS A 319 -23.42 1.77 0.57
C HIS A 319 -21.96 1.94 1.03
N GLU A 320 -21.07 2.15 0.08
CA GLU A 320 -19.68 2.52 0.32
C GLU A 320 -19.52 4.05 0.30
N ASN A 321 -18.55 4.56 1.05
CA ASN A 321 -18.17 5.97 0.99
C ASN A 321 -17.66 6.32 -0.43
N HIS A 322 -17.84 7.57 -0.86
CA HIS A 322 -17.47 8.12 -2.18
C HIS A 322 -18.33 7.68 -3.38
N TYR A 323 -19.34 6.82 -3.17
CA TYR A 323 -20.21 6.31 -4.23
C TYR A 323 -21.68 6.67 -4.00
N VAL A 324 -22.45 6.59 -5.08
CA VAL A 324 -23.89 6.85 -5.13
C VAL A 324 -24.64 5.66 -5.73
N TYR A 325 -25.86 5.45 -5.24
CA TYR A 325 -26.72 4.33 -5.58
C TYR A 325 -28.12 4.84 -5.90
N LEU A 326 -28.73 4.31 -6.95
CA LEU A 326 -30.07 4.66 -7.39
C LEU A 326 -31.05 3.54 -7.08
N GLN A 327 -32.23 3.93 -6.63
CA GLN A 327 -33.42 3.09 -6.57
C GLN A 327 -34.52 3.75 -7.40
N GLY A 328 -35.16 2.96 -8.27
CA GLY A 328 -36.27 3.45 -9.08
C GLY A 328 -35.90 3.85 -10.51
N LEU A 329 -36.78 4.60 -11.18
CA LEU A 329 -36.60 4.93 -12.60
C LEU A 329 -35.88 6.26 -12.77
N TRP A 330 -34.65 6.21 -13.27
CA TRP A 330 -33.79 7.38 -13.48
C TRP A 330 -33.20 7.40 -14.89
N GLN A 331 -33.02 8.58 -15.44
CA GLN A 331 -32.29 8.81 -16.68
C GLN A 331 -30.97 9.52 -16.37
N SER A 332 -29.88 9.14 -17.03
CA SER A 332 -28.60 9.84 -16.95
C SER A 332 -28.40 10.76 -18.16
N ASP A 333 -28.20 12.05 -17.90
CA ASP A 333 -27.82 13.04 -18.91
C ASP A 333 -26.32 13.35 -18.79
N GLU A 334 -25.82 14.29 -19.60
CA GLU A 334 -24.40 14.67 -19.59
C GLU A 334 -23.96 15.22 -18.22
N LYS A 335 -24.83 15.97 -17.55
CA LYS A 335 -24.49 16.77 -16.34
C LYS A 335 -25.21 16.35 -15.06
N SER A 336 -26.28 15.58 -15.17
CA SER A 336 -27.16 15.22 -14.06
C SER A 336 -27.79 13.86 -14.27
N ILE A 337 -28.40 13.34 -13.20
CA ILE A 337 -29.48 12.35 -13.32
C ILE A 337 -30.83 13.03 -13.19
N VAL A 338 -31.84 12.44 -13.81
CA VAL A 338 -33.21 12.93 -13.83
C VAL A 338 -34.17 11.85 -13.35
N HIS A 339 -35.03 12.17 -12.40
CA HIS A 339 -36.08 11.25 -11.96
C HIS A 339 -37.13 11.10 -13.07
N ALA A 340 -37.29 9.88 -13.59
CA ALA A 340 -37.94 9.66 -14.88
C ALA A 340 -39.42 9.24 -14.77
N ARG A 341 -40.02 9.28 -13.57
CA ARG A 341 -41.45 8.96 -13.39
C ARG A 341 -42.11 9.71 -12.25
N GLU A 342 -43.44 9.67 -12.24
CA GLU A 342 -44.25 10.03 -11.07
C GLU A 342 -44.64 8.78 -10.30
N THR A 343 -44.65 8.88 -8.97
CA THR A 343 -45.06 7.79 -8.07
C THR A 343 -46.08 8.31 -7.05
N ALA A 344 -46.94 7.42 -6.53
CA ALA A 344 -47.89 7.80 -5.49
C ALA A 344 -47.19 8.06 -4.14
N GLU A 345 -46.23 7.21 -3.82
CA GLU A 345 -45.42 7.22 -2.60
C GLU A 345 -43.94 7.44 -2.92
N TYR A 346 -43.13 7.77 -1.91
CA TYR A 346 -41.68 7.92 -2.05
C TYR A 346 -41.00 6.55 -2.12
N GLU A 347 -40.91 5.99 -3.32
CA GLU A 347 -40.27 4.69 -3.60
C GLU A 347 -38.94 4.81 -4.35
N ASP A 348 -38.67 5.98 -4.93
CA ASP A 348 -37.48 6.26 -5.74
C ASP A 348 -36.55 7.24 -5.04
N TYR A 349 -35.26 6.97 -5.07
CA TYR A 349 -34.28 7.79 -4.37
C TYR A 349 -32.86 7.67 -4.93
N VAL A 350 -32.07 8.67 -4.54
CA VAL A 350 -30.60 8.70 -4.64
C VAL A 350 -30.05 8.45 -3.24
N ALA A 351 -29.23 7.42 -3.07
CA ALA A 351 -28.60 7.05 -1.81
C ALA A 351 -27.08 7.21 -1.86
N PHE A 352 -26.49 7.67 -0.77
CA PHE A 352 -25.04 7.83 -0.64
C PHE A 352 -24.63 7.81 0.83
N LYS A 353 -23.45 7.27 1.11
CA LYS A 353 -22.83 7.38 2.43
C LYS A 353 -22.03 8.66 2.50
N MET A 354 -22.28 9.44 3.56
CA MET A 354 -21.50 10.61 3.89
C MET A 354 -20.56 10.32 5.06
N VAL A 355 -19.42 10.99 5.02
CA VAL A 355 -18.43 11.10 6.08
C VAL A 355 -17.95 12.55 6.02
N GLY A 356 -18.37 13.36 6.98
CA GLY A 356 -18.21 14.81 6.88
C GLY A 356 -19.00 15.56 7.93
N LYS A 357 -19.10 16.88 7.78
CA LYS A 357 -19.99 17.71 8.61
C LYS A 357 -21.16 18.31 7.84
N LYS A 358 -20.92 18.74 6.60
CA LYS A 358 -21.91 19.45 5.80
C LYS A 358 -22.15 18.75 4.48
N VAL A 359 -23.42 18.70 4.08
CA VAL A 359 -23.84 18.18 2.77
C VAL A 359 -24.72 19.21 2.10
N ALA A 360 -24.42 19.53 0.85
CA ALA A 360 -25.32 20.25 -0.03
C ALA A 360 -25.52 19.48 -1.33
N ALA A 361 -26.66 19.67 -1.99
CA ALA A 361 -26.91 19.11 -3.31
C ALA A 361 -27.32 20.20 -4.29
N ILE A 362 -26.76 20.16 -5.49
CA ILE A 362 -27.19 21.02 -6.60
C ILE A 362 -28.37 20.33 -7.27
N LEU A 363 -29.56 20.89 -7.04
CA LEU A 363 -30.84 20.35 -7.49
C LEU A 363 -31.52 21.34 -8.43
N SER A 364 -32.30 20.81 -9.37
CA SER A 364 -33.14 21.59 -10.28
C SER A 364 -34.47 20.87 -10.50
N ASN A 365 -35.48 21.64 -10.87
CA ASN A 365 -36.81 21.20 -11.27
C ASN A 365 -36.96 21.41 -12.78
N GLY A 366 -36.64 20.38 -13.57
CA GLY A 366 -36.58 20.46 -15.03
C GLY A 366 -37.91 20.86 -15.72
N ASP A 367 -39.04 20.71 -15.01
CA ASP A 367 -40.38 21.08 -15.47
C ASP A 367 -40.85 22.47 -14.97
N GLY A 368 -40.03 23.14 -14.15
CA GLY A 368 -40.35 24.43 -13.53
C GLY A 368 -41.40 24.38 -12.42
N THR A 369 -41.86 23.19 -12.00
CA THR A 369 -42.79 23.05 -10.88
C THR A 369 -42.03 22.93 -9.55
N VAL A 370 -42.64 23.37 -8.44
CA VAL A 370 -42.00 23.21 -7.12
C VAL A 370 -42.09 21.75 -6.71
N GLN A 371 -40.94 21.10 -6.57
CA GLN A 371 -40.85 19.70 -6.21
C GLN A 371 -40.49 19.53 -4.73
N ARG A 372 -41.12 18.57 -4.06
CA ARG A 372 -40.79 18.19 -2.68
C ARG A 372 -39.88 16.96 -2.73
N VAL A 373 -38.67 17.09 -2.19
CA VAL A 373 -37.71 15.99 -2.08
C VAL A 373 -37.55 15.65 -0.62
N LEU A 374 -37.91 14.43 -0.20
CA LEU A 374 -37.65 14.01 1.18
C LEU A 374 -36.18 13.72 1.37
N ILE A 375 -35.69 13.99 2.57
CA ILE A 375 -34.31 13.70 2.94
C ILE A 375 -34.37 12.85 4.20
N THR A 376 -33.69 11.72 4.20
CA THR A 376 -33.56 10.87 5.39
C THR A 376 -32.10 10.63 5.70
N MET A 377 -31.79 10.52 6.98
CA MET A 377 -30.49 10.16 7.53
C MET A 377 -30.63 8.89 8.36
N ASP A 378 -29.84 7.86 8.03
CA ASP A 378 -29.88 6.52 8.62
C ASP A 378 -31.31 5.91 8.62
N GLY A 379 -32.06 6.20 7.56
CA GLY A 379 -33.44 5.72 7.37
C GLY A 379 -34.51 6.47 8.17
N LEU A 380 -34.15 7.55 8.88
CA LEU A 380 -35.08 8.39 9.65
C LEU A 380 -35.11 9.82 9.11
N PRO A 381 -36.15 10.61 9.41
CA PRO A 381 -36.12 12.05 9.16
C PRO A 381 -34.90 12.71 9.82
N VAL A 382 -34.29 13.67 9.13
CA VAL A 382 -33.13 14.43 9.61
C VAL A 382 -33.53 15.23 10.85
N PRO A 383 -32.87 15.07 12.01
CA PRO A 383 -33.15 15.89 13.20
C PRO A 383 -32.92 17.38 12.93
N SER A 384 -33.80 18.24 13.45
CA SER A 384 -33.79 19.70 13.19
C SER A 384 -32.48 20.40 13.54
N GLU A 385 -31.77 19.88 14.54
CA GLU A 385 -30.50 20.37 15.03
C GLU A 385 -29.29 19.96 14.17
N LEU A 386 -29.49 19.01 13.25
CA LEU A 386 -28.48 18.51 12.31
C LEU A 386 -28.76 18.91 10.86
N ALA A 387 -29.87 19.62 10.64
CA ALA A 387 -30.39 19.92 9.31
C ALA A 387 -29.75 21.18 8.73
N GLY A 388 -29.47 21.15 7.42
CA GLY A 388 -29.05 22.34 6.69
C GLY A 388 -30.17 23.38 6.57
N GLU A 389 -29.82 24.62 6.24
CA GLU A 389 -30.75 25.77 6.23
C GLU A 389 -31.97 25.63 5.31
N ASP A 390 -31.88 24.74 4.30
CA ASP A 390 -32.96 24.54 3.33
C ASP A 390 -33.95 23.44 3.73
N VAL A 391 -33.64 22.66 4.77
CA VAL A 391 -34.48 21.56 5.22
C VAL A 391 -35.70 22.09 5.98
N MET A 392 -36.86 21.63 5.54
CA MET A 392 -38.17 21.93 6.10
C MET A 392 -38.79 20.66 6.69
N TYR A 393 -39.77 20.84 7.57
CA TYR A 393 -40.51 19.75 8.21
C TYR A 393 -42.00 19.89 7.94
N ASP A 394 -42.68 18.77 7.67
CA ASP A 394 -44.14 18.78 7.57
C ASP A 394 -44.79 18.49 8.93
N THR A 395 -46.13 18.42 8.94
CA THR A 395 -46.90 18.20 10.18
C THR A 395 -46.67 16.84 10.82
N HIS A 396 -46.07 15.88 10.10
CA HIS A 396 -45.74 14.55 10.61
C HIS A 396 -44.26 14.44 11.02
N GLY A 397 -43.46 15.50 10.82
CA GLY A 397 -42.04 15.52 11.16
C GLY A 397 -41.13 15.01 10.04
N GLU A 398 -41.65 14.78 8.83
CA GLU A 398 -40.84 14.37 7.68
C GLU A 398 -39.98 15.54 7.20
N SER A 399 -38.66 15.32 7.09
CA SER A 399 -37.70 16.29 6.58
C SER A 399 -37.66 16.31 5.06
N TYR A 400 -37.66 17.51 4.47
CA TYR A 400 -37.69 17.69 3.03
C TYR A 400 -37.09 19.03 2.58
N VAL A 401 -36.70 19.13 1.32
CA VAL A 401 -36.39 20.41 0.66
C VAL A 401 -37.44 20.73 -0.40
N LYS A 402 -37.72 22.02 -0.61
CA LYS A 402 -38.53 22.52 -1.73
C LYS A 402 -37.62 22.94 -2.86
N VAL A 403 -37.55 22.13 -3.91
CA VAL A 403 -36.78 22.43 -5.11
C VAL A 403 -37.65 23.26 -6.04
N ASP A 404 -37.38 24.56 -6.07
CA ASP A 404 -38.14 25.58 -6.81
C ASP A 404 -37.33 26.23 -7.94
N ARG A 405 -35.99 26.12 -7.89
CA ARG A 405 -35.07 26.63 -8.91
C ARG A 405 -33.71 25.91 -8.86
N PRO A 406 -32.92 25.95 -9.93
CA PRO A 406 -31.54 25.44 -9.91
C PRO A 406 -30.66 26.19 -8.89
N ARG A 407 -30.15 25.48 -7.87
CA ARG A 407 -29.14 25.99 -6.91
C ARG A 407 -28.58 24.86 -6.03
N ALA A 408 -27.58 25.19 -5.21
CA ALA A 408 -27.21 24.36 -4.06
C ALA A 408 -28.27 24.48 -2.95
N TYR A 409 -28.71 23.33 -2.44
CA TYR A 409 -29.59 23.18 -1.28
C TYR A 409 -28.78 22.56 -0.13
N GLN A 410 -28.71 23.24 1.01
CA GLN A 410 -27.99 22.78 2.21
C GLN A 410 -28.85 21.75 2.95
N LEU A 411 -28.36 20.51 3.05
CA LEU A 411 -29.13 19.37 3.52
C LEU A 411 -28.77 18.98 4.96
N ILE A 412 -27.48 18.99 5.30
CA ILE A 412 -26.96 18.55 6.60
C ILE A 412 -25.93 19.56 7.12
N ASP A 413 -25.98 19.84 8.42
CA ASP A 413 -25.00 20.66 9.16
C ASP A 413 -24.75 20.05 10.55
N LEU A 414 -23.76 19.15 10.63
CA LEU A 414 -23.40 18.45 11.87
C LEU A 414 -22.44 19.29 12.74
N PRO A 415 -22.57 19.23 14.07
CA PRO A 415 -21.63 19.90 14.97
C PRO A 415 -20.23 19.26 14.94
N GLU A 416 -20.16 17.96 14.69
CA GLU A 416 -18.93 17.16 14.64
C GLU A 416 -18.91 16.27 13.39
N TYR A 417 -17.72 15.78 13.02
CA TYR A 417 -17.59 14.83 11.92
C TYR A 417 -18.30 13.54 12.29
N ALA A 418 -19.11 13.02 11.36
CA ALA A 418 -19.74 11.73 11.52
C ALA A 418 -19.89 11.04 10.16
N SER A 419 -20.29 9.77 10.20
CA SER A 419 -20.70 9.03 9.01
C SER A 419 -22.17 8.66 9.10
N HIS A 420 -22.91 8.93 8.02
CA HIS A 420 -24.33 8.67 7.92
C HIS A 420 -24.71 8.19 6.53
N ASP A 421 -25.78 7.42 6.44
CA ASP A 421 -26.42 7.04 5.18
C ASP A 421 -27.53 8.04 4.86
N LEU A 422 -27.40 8.74 3.73
CA LEU A 422 -28.38 9.74 3.29
C LEU A 422 -29.15 9.24 2.07
N LYS A 423 -30.44 9.57 2.02
CA LYS A 423 -31.30 9.33 0.86
C LYS A 423 -32.09 10.57 0.50
N LEU A 424 -32.10 10.92 -0.79
CA LEU A 424 -32.94 11.96 -1.39
C LEU A 424 -34.06 11.27 -2.17
N TRP A 425 -35.27 11.36 -1.65
CA TRP A 425 -36.43 10.67 -2.21
C TRP A 425 -37.25 11.59 -3.09
N SER A 426 -37.65 11.07 -4.25
CA SER A 426 -38.56 11.78 -5.14
C SER A 426 -39.78 10.93 -5.47
N LYS A 427 -40.86 11.64 -5.78
CA LYS A 427 -42.07 11.07 -6.39
C LYS A 427 -42.52 11.84 -7.63
N SER A 428 -41.77 12.88 -7.99
CA SER A 428 -42.08 13.82 -9.07
C SER A 428 -41.09 13.60 -10.19
N THR A 429 -41.58 13.48 -11.43
CA THR A 429 -40.68 13.43 -12.58
C THR A 429 -39.97 14.77 -12.77
N GLY A 430 -38.79 14.76 -13.39
CA GLY A 430 -38.05 15.99 -13.70
C GLY A 430 -37.22 16.56 -12.56
N LEU A 431 -37.11 15.87 -11.42
CA LEU A 431 -36.10 16.21 -10.42
C LEU A 431 -34.72 15.92 -11.02
N GLU A 432 -33.89 16.95 -11.14
CA GLU A 432 -32.52 16.83 -11.63
C GLU A 432 -31.55 16.94 -10.45
N VAL A 433 -30.58 16.02 -10.38
CA VAL A 433 -29.51 16.02 -9.38
C VAL A 433 -28.18 16.09 -10.10
N TYR A 434 -27.43 17.16 -9.89
CA TYR A 434 -26.17 17.44 -10.60
C TYR A 434 -24.95 17.00 -9.80
N THR A 435 -24.87 17.47 -8.56
CA THR A 435 -23.70 17.27 -7.70
C THR A 435 -24.14 17.19 -6.24
N ILE A 436 -23.50 16.33 -5.47
CA ILE A 436 -23.58 16.30 -4.01
C ILE A 436 -22.21 16.73 -3.49
N THR A 437 -22.17 17.81 -2.71
CA THR A 437 -20.94 18.44 -2.24
C THR A 437 -20.79 18.30 -0.74
N PHE A 438 -19.55 18.12 -0.27
CA PHE A 438 -19.22 17.91 1.13
C PHE A 438 -18.25 19.00 1.63
N GLU A 439 -18.63 19.68 2.72
CA GLU A 439 -17.90 20.82 3.33
C GLU A 439 -17.61 22.04 2.43
N ALA A 440 -18.51 23.02 2.48
CA ALA A 440 -18.49 24.25 1.67
C ALA A 440 -17.29 25.17 1.94
N ASN A 441 -16.39 25.30 0.98
CA ASN A 441 -15.98 26.64 0.55
C ASN A 441 -16.99 27.09 -0.50
N ILE A 442 -17.71 28.17 -0.20
CA ILE A 442 -18.64 28.84 -1.11
C ILE A 442 -17.85 29.27 -2.35
N PHE A 443 -17.82 28.44 -3.39
CA PHE A 443 -17.73 28.97 -4.74
C PHE A 443 -19.12 29.51 -5.04
N GLU A 444 -19.23 30.84 -5.05
CA GLU A 444 -20.33 31.50 -5.75
C GLU A 444 -20.46 30.84 -7.14
N PRO A 445 -21.65 30.39 -7.54
CA PRO A 445 -21.83 29.86 -8.89
C PRO A 445 -21.41 30.94 -9.87
N GLN A 446 -20.39 30.66 -10.68
CA GLN A 446 -20.16 31.45 -11.88
C GLN A 446 -21.43 31.33 -12.73
N PRO A 447 -22.07 32.45 -13.12
CA PRO A 447 -23.27 32.39 -13.94
C PRO A 447 -22.96 31.64 -15.24
N PHE A 448 -23.89 30.77 -15.64
CA PHE A 448 -23.89 30.09 -16.93
C PHE A 448 -23.83 31.05 -18.11
#